data_AF-A0A9X7AS02-F1
#
_entry.id   AF-A0A9X7AS02-F1
#
_cell.length_a   1.000
_cell.length_b   1.000
_cell.length_c   1.000
_cell.angle_alpha   90.00
_cell.angle_beta   90.00
_cell.angle_gamma   90.00
#
_symmetry.space_group_name_H-M   'P 1'
#
loop_
_entity.id
_entity.type
_entity.pdbx_description
1 polymer ?
#
loop_
_entity_poly.entity_id
_entity_poly.type
_entity_poly.pdbx_seq_one_letter_code
_entity_poly.pdbx_strand_id
1 'polypeptide(L)' 'MKLKVNDEVVIIDENGNKLAEGVIANINDFREPSMKYAVDVDGYEDVLFFGESQLTPINK' A
#
# COMPACT_ATOMS: atom_id res chain seq x y z
N MET A 1 -6.15 0.26 -11.86
CA MET A 1 -5.97 1.70 -11.54
C MET A 1 -4.50 1.85 -11.19
N LYS A 2 -3.77 2.85 -11.69
CA LYS A 2 -2.33 2.91 -11.40
C LYS A 2 -2.11 3.72 -10.11
N LEU A 3 -1.75 3.04 -9.03
CA LEU A 3 -1.32 3.67 -7.78
C LEU A 3 -0.04 4.50 -7.99
N LYS A 4 0.05 5.66 -7.33
CA LYS A 4 1.19 6.58 -7.36
C LYS A 4 1.65 6.94 -5.95
N VAL A 5 2.86 7.48 -5.85
CA VAL A 5 3.38 8.05 -4.59
C VAL A 5 2.45 9.18 -4.11
N ASN A 6 2.24 9.24 -2.80
CA ASN A 6 1.28 10.09 -2.08
C ASN A 6 -0.20 9.71 -2.23
N ASP A 7 -0.54 8.58 -2.85
CA ASP A 7 -1.91 8.07 -2.76
C ASP A 7 -2.19 7.53 -1.35
N GLU A 8 -3.34 7.90 -0.80
CA GLU A 8 -3.92 7.29 0.39
C GLU A 8 -4.56 5.93 0.03
N VAL A 9 -4.22 4.90 0.80
CA VAL A 9 -4.63 3.53 0.55
C VAL A 9 -5.10 2.83 1.83
N VAL A 10 -6.07 1.94 1.67
CA VAL A 10 -6.46 0.94 2.67
C VAL A 10 -5.69 -0.35 2.40
N ILE A 11 -5.07 -0.89 3.44
CA ILE A 11 -4.42 -2.19 3.43
C ILE A 11 -5.45 -3.24 3.81
N ILE A 12 -5.60 -4.27 2.98
CA ILE A 12 -6.59 -5.35 3.16
C ILE A 12 -5.94 -6.72 3.33
N ASP A 13 -6.63 -7.61 4.05
CA ASP A 13 -6.28 -9.03 4.11
C ASP A 13 -6.74 -9.81 2.85
N GLU A 14 -6.47 -11.11 2.83
CA GLU A 14 -6.86 -12.02 1.73
C GLU A 14 -8.39 -12.14 1.52
N ASN A 15 -9.18 -11.78 2.53
CA ASN A 15 -10.63 -11.79 2.49
C ASN A 15 -11.21 -10.40 2.14
N GLY A 16 -10.36 -9.38 1.95
CA GLY A 16 -10.76 -8.00 1.69
C GLY A 16 -11.13 -7.20 2.94
N ASN A 17 -10.84 -7.71 4.14
CA ASN A 17 -11.06 -6.96 5.37
C ASN A 17 -9.98 -5.89 5.54
N LYS A 18 -10.38 -4.69 5.96
CA LYS A 18 -9.46 -3.61 6.31
C LYS A 18 -8.58 -4.00 7.50
N LEU A 19 -7.27 -3.86 7.33
CA LEU A 19 -6.26 -4.01 8.37
C LEU A 19 -5.76 -2.65 8.88
N ALA A 20 -5.41 -1.75 7.96
CA ALA A 20 -4.83 -0.44 8.25
C ALA A 20 -5.05 0.54 7.10
N GLU A 21 -4.64 1.80 7.30
CA GLU A 21 -4.54 2.83 6.27
C GLU A 21 -3.10 3.35 6.21
N GLY A 22 -2.75 3.98 5.10
CA GLY A 22 -1.45 4.59 4.93
C GLY A 22 -1.31 5.34 3.63
N VAL A 23 -0.10 5.85 3.39
CA VAL A 23 0.25 6.63 2.21
C VAL A 23 1.40 5.96 1.46
N ILE A 24 1.28 5.86 0.14
CA ILE A 24 2.35 5.30 -0.68
C ILE A 24 3.56 6.24 -0.66
N ALA A 25 4.64 5.82 0.02
CA ALA A 25 5.88 6.58 0.12
C ALA A 25 6.81 6.31 -1.07
N ASN A 26 6.80 5.09 -1.64
CA ASN A 26 7.66 4.73 -2.78
C ASN A 26 7.06 3.58 -3.61
N ILE A 27 7.45 3.51 -4.89
CA ILE A 27 7.11 2.44 -5.81
C ILE A 27 8.40 1.96 -6.47
N ASN A 28 8.68 0.66 -6.36
CA ASN A 28 9.89 0.07 -6.92
C ASN A 28 9.56 -1.08 -7.87
N ASP A 29 9.70 -0.83 -9.17
CA ASP A 29 9.43 -1.82 -10.23
C ASP A 29 10.49 -2.95 -10.31
N PHE A 30 11.63 -2.82 -9.62
CA PHE A 30 12.66 -3.86 -9.54
C PHE A 30 12.44 -4.84 -8.38
N ARG A 31 11.42 -4.61 -7.54
CA ARG A 31 11.02 -5.53 -6.47
C ARG A 31 10.00 -6.54 -6.97
N GLU A 32 9.87 -7.63 -6.20
CA GLU A 32 8.78 -8.59 -6.37
C GLU A 32 7.42 -7.88 -6.37
N PRO A 33 6.45 -8.30 -7.21
CA PRO A 33 5.14 -7.67 -7.29
C PRO A 33 4.39 -7.57 -5.95
N SER A 34 4.63 -8.50 -5.02
CA SER A 34 4.06 -8.54 -3.67
C SER A 34 4.69 -7.53 -2.70
N MET A 35 5.76 -6.84 -3.10
CA MET A 35 6.51 -5.88 -2.27
C MET A 35 6.82 -4.59 -3.03
N LYS A 36 6.07 -4.32 -4.09
CA LYS A 36 6.29 -3.22 -5.04
C LYS A 36 6.09 -1.85 -4.39
N TYR A 37 5.14 -1.73 -3.47
CA TYR A 37 4.72 -0.47 -2.86
C TYR A 37 5.27 -0.37 -1.44
N ALA A 38 6.04 0.68 -1.16
CA ALA A 38 6.37 1.06 0.20
C ALA A 38 5.29 2.00 0.72
N VAL A 39 4.66 1.65 1.82
CA VAL A 39 3.55 2.40 2.42
C VAL A 39 3.97 2.82 3.82
N ASP A 40 3.83 4.12 4.10
CA ASP A 40 3.88 4.69 5.44
C ASP A 40 2.52 4.40 6.10
N VAL A 41 2.51 3.49 7.08
CA VAL A 41 1.29 2.93 7.66
C VAL A 41 0.96 3.64 8.96
N ASP A 42 -0.27 4.12 9.10
CA ASP A 42 -0.69 4.85 10.29
C ASP A 42 -0.50 4.00 11.55
N GLY A 43 0.28 4.52 12.51
CA GLY A 43 0.58 3.84 13.76
C GLY A 43 1.80 2.91 13.74
N TYR A 44 2.54 2.86 12.63
CA TYR A 44 3.83 2.18 12.52
C TYR A 44 4.96 3.20 12.32
N GLU A 45 6.13 2.93 12.90
CA GLU A 45 7.30 3.82 12.76
C GLU A 45 8.06 3.62 11.45
N ASP A 46 7.91 2.44 10.82
CA ASP A 46 8.61 2.03 9.62
C ASP A 46 7.66 1.91 8.41
N VAL A 47 8.22 2.05 7.21
CA VAL A 47 7.50 1.76 5.97
C VAL A 47 7.37 0.24 5.77
N LEU A 48 6.17 -0.20 5.43
CA LEU A 48 5.87 -1.60 5.12
C LEU A 48 5.71 -1.78 3.61
N PHE A 49 5.97 -3.00 3.12
CA PHE A 49 5.94 -3.30 1.69
C PHE A 49 4.75 -4.18 1.32
N PHE A 50 4.05 -3.79 0.26
CA PHE A 50 2.83 -4.45 -0.18
C PHE A 50 2.78 -4.63 -1.70
N GLY A 51 1.97 -5.59 -2.13
CA GLY A 51 1.57 -5.75 -3.51
C GLY A 51 0.30 -4.97 -3.83
N GLU A 52 0.06 -4.72 -5.12
CA GLU A 52 -1.13 -4.00 -5.59
C GLU A 52 -2.43 -4.67 -5.11
N SER A 53 -2.47 -6.00 -5.01
CA SER A 53 -3.65 -6.76 -4.57
C SER A 53 -4.03 -6.52 -3.10
N GLN A 54 -3.14 -5.93 -2.31
CA GLN A 54 -3.36 -5.65 -0.89
C GLN A 54 -3.76 -4.20 -0.63
N LEU A 55 -3.84 -3.36 -1.67
CA LEU A 55 -4.02 -1.92 -1.54
C LEU A 55 -5.28 -1.46 -2.28
N THR A 56 -6.15 -0.73 -1.57
CA THR A 56 -7.34 -0.09 -2.15
C THR A 56 -7.23 1.43 -2.02
N PRO A 57 -7.25 2.22 -3.11
CA PRO A 57 -7.16 3.68 -3.03
C PRO A 57 -8.39 4.30 -2.36
N ILE A 58 -8.18 5.27 -1.48
CA ILE A 58 -9.24 5.96 -0.71
C ILE A 58 -9.89 7.06 -1.56
N ASN A 59 -9.10 7.86 -2.28
CA ASN A 59 -9.59 8.94 -3.14
C ASN A 59 -9.54 8.52 -4.61
N LYS A 60 -10.68 8.63 -5.31
CA LYS A 60 -10.82 8.38 -6.76
C LYS A 60 -10.67 9.64 -7.58
#